data_AF-A0A8A2F5C5-F1
#
_entry.id   AF-A0A8A2F5C5-F1
#
_cell.length_a   1.000
_cell.length_b   1.000
_cell.length_c   1.000
_cell.angle_alpha   90.00
_cell.angle_beta   90.00
_cell.angle_gamma   90.00
#
_symmetry.space_group_name_H-M   'P 1'
#
loop_
_entity.id
_entity.type
_entity.pdbx_description
1 polymer ?
#
loop_
_entity_poly.entity_id
_entity_poly.type
_entity_poly.pdbx_seq_one_letter_code
_entity_poly.pdbx_strand_id
1 'polypeptide(L)'
;MVTLFLVLVFVILVSFFLSITRFLNSLIILENFNVLVLMMCLLISSNDSHMIFMTLMVISTVEIIIGLVLLTRVWECSSSLELVDF
;
A
#
# COMPACT_ATOMS: atom_id res chain seq x y z
N MET A 1 2.80 -20.91 -9.56
CA MET A 1 2.95 -19.95 -8.44
C MET A 1 3.54 -18.62 -8.92
N VAL A 2 4.76 -18.58 -9.45
CA VAL A 2 5.43 -17.33 -9.86
C VAL A 2 4.70 -16.57 -10.99
N THR A 3 4.13 -17.28 -11.97
CA THR A 3 3.34 -16.66 -13.06
C THR A 3 2.07 -15.99 -12.56
N LEU A 4 1.37 -16.62 -11.61
CA LEU A 4 0.14 -16.08 -11.00
C LEU A 4 0.45 -14.82 -10.18
N PHE A 5 1.59 -14.81 -9.47
CA PHE A 5 2.08 -13.61 -8.80
C PHE A 5 2.38 -12.47 -9.77
N LEU A 6 3.07 -12.72 -10.88
CA LEU A 6 3.34 -11.70 -11.90
C LEU A 6 2.06 -11.09 -12.46
N VAL A 7 1.03 -11.91 -12.71
CA VAL A 7 -0.28 -11.42 -13.15
C VAL A 7 -0.92 -10.54 -12.09
N LEU A 8 -0.90 -10.94 -10.82
CA LEU A 8 -1.46 -10.15 -9.73
C LEU A 8 -0.71 -8.83 -9.53
N VAL A 9 0.63 -8.82 -9.61
CA VAL A 9 1.43 -7.59 -9.58
C VAL A 9 1.04 -6.67 -10.74
N PHE A 10 0.86 -7.20 -11.94
CA PHE A 10 0.44 -6.41 -13.09
C PHE A 10 -0.95 -5.78 -12.90
N VAL A 11 -1.92 -6.54 -12.38
CA VAL A 11 -3.27 -6.03 -12.07
C VAL A 11 -3.22 -4.90 -11.04
N ILE A 12 -2.38 -5.03 -10.01
CA ILE A 12 -2.20 -4.00 -8.98
C ILE A 12 -1.55 -2.75 -9.56
N LEU A 13 -0.52 -2.88 -10.41
CA LEU A 13 0.12 -1.75 -11.09
C LEU A 13 -0.85 -0.99 -12.00
N VAL A 14 -1.66 -1.71 -12.77
CA VAL A 14 -2.71 -1.10 -13.60
C VAL A 14 -3.72 -0.38 -12.71
N SER A 15 -4.16 -1.00 -11.62
CA SER A 15 -5.10 -0.38 -10.67
C SER A 15 -4.53 0.89 -10.05
N PHE A 16 -3.24 0.92 -9.72
CA PHE A 16 -2.56 2.11 -9.19
C PHE A 16 -2.59 3.28 -10.19
N PHE A 17 -2.33 3.00 -11.47
CA PHE A 17 -2.41 4.00 -12.53
C PHE A 17 -3.84 4.57 -12.68
N LEU A 18 -4.87 3.73 -12.56
CA LEU A 18 -6.26 4.18 -12.65
C LEU A 18 -6.71 4.99 -11.43
N SER A 19 -6.13 4.77 -10.25
CA SER A 19 -6.61 5.36 -8.99
C SER A 19 -5.85 6.62 -8.54
N ILE A 20 -4.89 7.10 -9.32
CA ILE A 20 -3.96 8.18 -8.93
C ILE A 20 -4.66 9.45 -8.44
N THR A 21 -5.90 9.70 -8.89
CA THR A 21 -6.69 10.88 -8.52
C THR A 21 -7.24 10.85 -7.10
N ARG A 22 -7.36 9.67 -6.47
CA ARG A 22 -7.90 9.52 -5.11
C ARG A 22 -6.87 8.86 -4.22
N PHE A 23 -6.26 9.66 -3.34
CA PHE A 23 -5.17 9.23 -2.46
C PHE A 23 -5.57 8.05 -1.54
N LEU A 24 -6.84 7.96 -1.13
CA LEU A 24 -7.36 6.82 -0.36
C LEU A 24 -7.37 5.52 -1.18
N ASN A 25 -7.72 5.59 -2.47
CA ASN A 25 -7.71 4.40 -3.33
C ASN A 25 -6.28 3.92 -3.57
N SER A 26 -5.31 4.83 -3.73
CA SER A 26 -3.90 4.44 -3.85
C SER A 26 -3.37 3.77 -2.58
N LEU A 27 -3.81 4.20 -1.39
CA LEU A 27 -3.43 3.54 -0.13
C LEU A 27 -3.96 2.10 -0.05
N ILE A 28 -5.23 1.89 -0.44
CA ILE A 28 -5.83 0.55 -0.47
C ILE A 28 -5.09 -0.37 -1.45
N ILE A 29 -4.72 0.14 -2.63
CA ILE A 29 -3.99 -0.65 -3.64
C ILE A 29 -2.58 -1.00 -3.14
N LEU A 30 -1.92 -0.08 -2.44
CA LEU A 30 -0.61 -0.29 -1.86
C LEU A 30 -0.64 -1.34 -0.72
N GLU A 31 -1.69 -1.35 0.10
CA GLU A 31 -1.87 -2.40 1.11
C GLU A 31 -2.07 -3.78 0.47
N ASN A 32 -2.86 -3.87 -0.61
CA ASN A 32 -3.02 -5.12 -1.35
C ASN A 32 -1.70 -5.62 -1.96
N PHE A 33 -0.83 -4.71 -2.41
CA PHE A 33 0.51 -5.07 -2.86
C PHE A 33 1.35 -5.66 -1.73
N ASN A 34 1.34 -5.03 -0.55
CA ASN A 34 2.08 -5.51 0.61
C ASN A 34 1.62 -6.90 1.08
N VAL A 35 0.30 -7.17 1.06
CA VAL A 35 -0.25 -8.50 1.35
C VAL A 35 0.26 -9.54 0.33
N LEU A 36 0.30 -9.18 -0.95
CA LEU A 36 0.81 -10.06 -2.01
C LEU A 36 2.28 -10.42 -1.79
N VAL A 37 3.11 -9.45 -1.41
CA VAL A 37 4.55 -9.64 -1.11
C VAL A 37 4.72 -10.56 0.11
N LEU A 38 3.94 -10.36 1.17
CA LEU A 38 3.96 -11.22 2.36
C LEU A 38 3.57 -12.67 2.01
N MET A 39 2.57 -12.84 1.14
CA MET A 39 2.12 -14.16 0.68
C MET A 39 3.22 -14.90 -0.10
N MET A 40 4.01 -14.19 -0.92
CA MET A 40 5.18 -14.78 -1.58
C MET A 40 6.30 -15.13 -0.61
N CYS A 41 6.53 -14.30 0.41
CA CYS A 41 7.55 -14.57 1.41
C CYS A 41 7.24 -15.89 2.13
N LEU A 42 5.96 -16.17 2.44
CA LEU A 42 5.53 -17.45 3.01
C LEU A 42 5.69 -18.62 2.03
N LEU A 43 5.35 -18.44 0.75
CA LEU A 43 5.47 -19.50 -0.26
C LEU A 43 6.92 -19.90 -0.56
N ILE A 44 7.87 -18.97 -0.46
CA ILE A 44 9.29 -19.20 -0.75
C ILE A 44 10.06 -19.67 0.51
N SER A 45 9.55 -19.38 1.70
CA SER A 45 10.18 -19.73 2.97
C SER A 45 10.09 -21.23 3.27
N SER A 46 10.99 -22.04 2.72
CA SER A 46 11.13 -23.44 3.11
C SER A 46 12.06 -23.66 4.32
N ASN A 47 12.83 -22.66 4.77
CA ASN A 47 13.63 -22.67 6.00
C ASN A 47 13.91 -21.23 6.49
N ASP A 48 13.75 -20.99 7.79
CA ASP A 48 14.23 -19.83 8.60
C ASP A 48 13.83 -18.39 8.26
N SER A 49 13.11 -18.09 7.17
CA SER A 49 12.80 -16.69 6.81
C SER A 49 11.63 -16.04 7.57
N HIS A 50 11.14 -16.67 8.65
CA HIS A 50 10.05 -16.13 9.49
C HIS A 50 10.36 -14.74 10.06
N MET A 51 11.63 -14.45 10.37
CA MET A 51 12.03 -13.12 10.81
C MET A 51 11.79 -12.06 9.73
N ILE A 52 12.11 -12.36 8.47
CA ILE A 52 11.91 -11.45 7.33
C ILE A 52 10.42 -11.17 7.11
N PHE A 53 9.58 -12.21 7.21
CA PHE A 53 8.13 -12.06 7.13
C PHE A 53 7.59 -11.10 8.20
N MET A 54 8.02 -11.26 9.45
CA MET A 54 7.60 -10.40 10.56
C MET A 54 8.09 -8.96 10.37
N THR A 55 9.34 -8.76 9.92
CA THR A 55 9.86 -7.42 9.65
C THR A 55 9.10 -6.72 8.53
N LEU A 56 8.81 -7.43 7.43
CA LEU A 56 8.02 -6.89 6.32
C LEU A 56 6.59 -6.53 6.75
N MET A 57 5.98 -7.30 7.65
CA MET A 57 4.67 -6.98 8.21
C MET A 57 4.68 -5.69 9.03
N VAL A 58 5.72 -5.46 9.83
CA VAL A 58 5.84 -4.20 10.59
C VAL A 58 6.03 -3.02 9.63
N ILE A 59 6.91 -3.16 8.64
CA ILE A 59 7.16 -2.09 7.66
C ILE A 59 5.89 -1.73 6.89
N SER A 60 5.09 -2.72 6.46
CA SER A 60 3.86 -2.46 5.71
C SER A 60 2.81 -1.70 6.55
N THR A 61 2.71 -1.98 7.85
CA THR A 61 1.79 -1.22 8.72
C THR A 61 2.25 0.22 8.94
N VAL A 62 3.56 0.46 9.07
CA VAL A 62 4.11 1.82 9.21
C VAL A 62 3.88 2.64 7.94
N GLU A 63 4.04 2.02 6.77
CA GLU A 63 3.79 2.68 5.49
C GLU A 63 2.35 3.18 5.36
N ILE A 64 1.35 2.34 5.70
CA ILE A 64 -0.06 2.73 5.66
C ILE A 64 -0.38 3.81 6.69
N ILE A 65 0.19 3.75 7.90
CA ILE A 65 0.01 4.82 8.91
C ILE A 65 0.55 6.15 8.39
N ILE A 66 1.77 6.17 7.83
CA ILE A 66 2.35 7.40 7.26
C ILE A 66 1.46 7.93 6.14
N GLY A 67 1.00 7.04 5.26
CA GLY A 67 0.07 7.38 4.19
C GLY A 67 -1.23 8.01 4.71
N LEU A 68 -1.85 7.43 5.74
CA LEU A 68 -3.05 7.99 6.35
C LEU A 68 -2.79 9.36 7.02
N VAL A 69 -1.64 9.53 7.68
CA VAL A 69 -1.25 10.84 8.25
C VAL A 69 -1.07 11.89 7.16
N LEU A 70 -0.47 11.54 6.03
CA LEU A 70 -0.37 12.46 4.90
C LEU A 70 -1.74 12.80 4.34
N LEU A 71 -2.64 11.82 4.24
CA LEU A 71 -4.03 12.04 3.79
C LEU A 71 -4.76 13.04 4.69
N THR A 72 -4.64 12.91 6.01
CA THR A 72 -5.32 13.83 6.94
C THR A 72 -4.76 15.24 6.86
N ARG A 73 -3.43 15.39 6.69
CA ARG A 73 -2.82 16.72 6.50
C ARG A 73 -3.23 17.38 5.20
N VAL A 74 -3.25 16.64 4.10
CA VAL A 74 -3.73 17.16 2.81
C VAL A 74 -5.21 17.56 2.90
N TRP A 75 -6.02 16.77 3.59
CA TRP A 75 -7.43 17.09 3.83
C TRP A 75 -7.58 18.39 4.64
N GLU A 76 -6.85 18.53 5.75
CA GLU A 76 -6.83 19.76 6.58
C GLU A 76 -6.43 20.99 5.74
N CYS A 77 -5.40 20.87 4.90
CA CYS A 77 -4.98 21.95 3.99
C CYS A 77 -6.03 22.30 2.92
N SER A 78 -6.75 21.31 2.38
CA SER A 78 -7.85 21.57 1.44
C SER A 78 -9.01 22.29 2.12
N SER A 79 -9.38 21.87 3.34
CA SER A 79 -10.44 22.53 4.10
C SER A 79 -10.08 23.95 4.55
N SER A 80 -8.80 24.24 4.78
CA SER A 80 -8.36 25.59 5.15
C SER A 80 -8.28 26.53 3.94
N LEU A 81 -7.96 26.01 2.75
CA LEU A 81 -8.07 26.76 1.49
C LEU A 81 -9.52 27.17 1.19
N GLU A 82 -10.49 26.27 1.39
CA GLU A 82 -11.92 26.59 1.22
C GLU A 82 -12.44 27.66 2.21
N LEU A 83 -11.79 27.83 3.37
CA LEU A 83 -12.16 28.85 4.37
C LEU A 83 -11.56 30.23 4.10
N VAL A 84 -10.48 30.34 3.32
CA VAL A 84 -9.80 31.60 3.01
C VAL A 84 -10.37 32.29 1.76
N ASP A 85 -11.10 31.55 0.92
CA ASP A 85 -11.75 32.05 -0.29
C ASP A 85 -13.16 32.68 -0.06
N PHE A 86 -13.57 32.90 1.20
CA PHE A 86 -14.79 33.63 1.59
C PHE A 86 -14.47 35.01 2.18
#